data_AF-A0A935BJ88-F1
#
_entry.id   AF-A0A935BJ88-F1
#
_cell.length_a   1.000
_cell.length_b   1.000
_cell.length_c   1.000
_cell.angle_alpha   90.00
_cell.angle_beta   90.00
_cell.angle_gamma   90.00
#
_symmetry.space_group_name_H-M   'P 1'
#
loop_
_entity.id
_entity.type
_entity.pdbx_description
1 polymer ?
#
loop_
_entity_poly.entity_id
_entity_poly.type
_entity_poly.pdbx_seq_one_letter_code
_entity_poly.pdbx_strand_id
1 'polypeptide(L)'
;MLANRTKGAWSNTQENVFILLAMDKYFNAFEKVTPDFVTRIWLGNTYAGEEVFKGRSIDSKQLDIPMSYLVDQGGTSNLILDKQGAGRLYYRIGMKYAPKNLKLEPADYGFTVLRKYEGVDNKDDVKQNADGSWTIKAGARVRVRLTMVAQARRYHVALVDNLPAGLEILNPGLAVTEAIPTDTGGNTGVLEVGSRSMGRNYYWWRQNWFEHQNFRDERAEAFTGLLWEGVYNYTYVARATTPGQFVVPPAKAEEMYHPETFGRTGTDFVRVE
;
A
#
# COMPACT_ATOMS: atom_id res chain seq x y z
N MET A 1 17.06 4.88 8.59
CA MET A 1 17.62 5.54 9.80
C MET A 1 16.82 6.79 10.16
N LEU A 2 16.74 7.81 9.30
CA LEU A 2 16.01 9.05 9.59
C LEU A 2 14.51 8.82 9.89
N ALA A 3 13.85 7.92 9.15
CA ALA A 3 12.44 7.57 9.36
C ALA A 3 12.14 6.91 10.72
N ASN A 4 13.14 6.31 11.38
CA ASN A 4 12.95 5.61 12.67
C ASN A 4 13.14 6.53 13.88
N ARG A 5 13.33 7.84 13.65
CA ARG A 5 13.59 8.82 14.71
C ARG A 5 12.26 9.21 15.37
N THR A 6 12.16 8.99 16.68
CA THR A 6 11.00 9.39 17.48
C THR A 6 11.39 10.55 18.41
N LYS A 7 10.73 11.70 18.26
CA LYS A 7 10.98 12.92 19.08
C LYS A 7 12.47 13.32 19.18
N GLY A 8 13.23 13.13 18.10
CA GLY A 8 14.65 13.52 18.03
C GLY A 8 15.66 12.45 18.46
N ALA A 9 15.21 11.27 18.90
CA ALA A 9 16.09 10.17 19.31
C ALA A 9 15.69 8.83 18.66
N TRP A 10 16.59 7.87 18.74
CA TRP A 10 16.40 6.45 18.42
C TRP A 10 16.35 5.61 19.71
N SER A 11 16.17 4.30 19.59
CA SER A 11 15.64 3.47 20.67
C SER A 11 16.44 3.48 21.98
N ASN A 12 17.76 3.67 21.93
CA ASN A 12 18.60 3.80 23.13
C ASN A 12 19.85 4.66 22.85
N THR A 13 20.62 4.93 23.91
CA THR A 13 21.84 5.75 23.85
C THR A 13 22.91 5.16 22.92
N GLN A 14 23.09 3.85 22.90
CA GLN A 14 24.04 3.17 22.02
C GLN A 14 23.65 3.31 20.55
N GLU A 15 22.37 3.11 20.22
CA GLU A 15 21.84 3.32 18.86
C GLU A 15 21.97 4.78 18.42
N ASN A 16 21.67 5.74 19.30
CA ASN A 16 21.87 7.16 19.02
C ASN A 16 23.32 7.44 18.59
N VAL A 17 24.30 6.94 19.37
CA VAL A 17 25.73 7.13 19.06
C VAL A 17 26.07 6.53 17.70
N PHE A 18 25.67 5.29 17.42
CA PHE A 18 26.01 4.66 16.14
C PHE A 18 25.35 5.34 14.94
N ILE A 19 24.12 5.80 15.08
CA ILE A 19 23.41 6.48 14.00
C ILE A 19 24.03 7.85 13.71
N LEU A 20 24.41 8.60 14.75
CA LEU A 20 25.10 9.89 14.56
C LEU A 20 26.47 9.70 13.90
N LEU A 21 27.25 8.69 14.33
CA LEU A 21 28.52 8.34 13.68
C LEU A 21 28.33 7.91 12.23
N ALA A 22 27.26 7.17 11.92
CA ALA A 22 26.94 6.78 10.55
C ALA A 22 26.54 7.99 9.70
N MET A 23 25.78 8.94 10.24
CA MET A 23 25.40 10.18 9.56
C MET A 23 26.62 11.06 9.26
N ASP A 24 27.53 11.23 10.22
CA ASP A 24 28.78 11.96 10.01
C ASP A 24 29.64 11.31 8.91
N LYS A 25 29.84 9.99 8.99
CA LYS A 25 30.57 9.24 7.96
C LYS A 25 29.92 9.38 6.57
N TYR A 26 28.59 9.29 6.50
CA TYR A 26 27.86 9.48 5.26
C TYR A 26 28.07 10.89 4.70
N PHE A 27 27.94 11.91 5.55
CA PHE A 27 28.12 13.30 5.17
C PHE A 27 29.52 13.55 4.62
N ASN A 28 30.55 13.07 5.31
CA ASN A 28 31.94 13.22 4.88
C ASN A 28 32.24 12.46 3.59
N ALA A 29 31.57 11.32 3.35
CA ALA A 29 31.75 10.54 2.13
C ALA A 29 31.00 11.12 0.92
N PHE A 30 29.73 11.53 1.10
CA PHE A 30 28.81 11.82 0.00
C PHE A 30 28.37 13.29 -0.10
N GLU A 31 28.41 14.04 1.00
CA GLU A 31 27.91 15.44 1.12
C GLU A 31 29.03 16.48 1.36
N LYS A 32 30.29 16.08 1.17
CA LYS A 32 31.46 16.97 1.37
C LYS A 32 31.45 18.20 0.46
N VAL A 33 30.86 18.08 -0.73
CA VAL A 33 30.78 19.15 -1.73
C VAL A 33 29.57 20.01 -1.43
N THR A 34 29.77 21.30 -1.18
CA THR A 34 28.67 22.26 -1.05
C THR A 34 27.89 22.31 -2.38
N PRO A 35 26.56 22.13 -2.37
CA PRO A 35 25.74 22.24 -3.58
C PRO A 35 25.89 23.60 -4.25
N ASP A 36 26.23 23.59 -5.53
CA ASP A 36 26.15 24.74 -6.44
C ASP A 36 25.91 24.18 -7.85
N PHE A 37 24.65 23.89 -8.13
CA PHE A 37 24.23 23.28 -9.38
C PHE A 37 22.84 23.71 -9.81
N VAL A 38 22.59 23.61 -11.11
CA VAL A 38 21.27 23.75 -11.72
C VAL A 38 20.84 22.38 -12.23
N THR A 39 19.60 21.99 -11.96
CA THR A 39 18.98 20.81 -12.54
C THR A 39 17.91 21.26 -13.51
N ARG A 40 18.05 20.89 -14.77
CA ARG A 40 17.04 21.11 -15.79
C ARG A 40 16.31 19.81 -16.09
N ILE A 41 15.02 19.93 -16.38
CA ILE A 41 14.09 18.81 -16.48
C ILE A 41 13.41 18.90 -17.86
N TRP A 42 13.43 17.80 -18.60
CA TRP A 42 12.74 17.68 -19.89
C TRP A 42 11.91 16.41 -19.95
N LEU A 43 10.82 16.49 -20.70
CA LEU A 43 9.97 15.38 -21.07
C LEU A 43 10.04 15.22 -22.59
N GLY A 44 10.79 14.22 -23.05
CA GLY A 44 11.19 14.09 -24.44
C GLY A 44 12.01 15.32 -24.86
N ASN A 45 11.50 16.04 -25.86
CA ASN A 45 12.13 17.27 -26.36
C ASN A 45 11.56 18.53 -25.69
N THR A 46 10.60 18.41 -24.79
CA THR A 46 9.93 19.57 -24.19
C THR A 46 10.53 19.90 -22.83
N TYR A 47 10.91 21.15 -22.66
CA TYR A 47 11.41 21.67 -21.39
C TYR A 47 10.28 21.74 -20.36
N ALA A 48 10.49 21.10 -19.21
CA ALA A 48 9.51 21.03 -18.13
C ALA A 48 9.83 22.02 -17.01
N GLY A 49 11.10 22.37 -16.79
CA GLY A 49 11.49 23.36 -15.79
C GLY A 49 12.97 23.24 -15.39
N GLU A 50 13.40 24.14 -14.51
CA GLU A 50 14.71 24.07 -13.87
C GLU A 50 14.64 24.47 -12.41
N GLU A 51 15.58 23.94 -11.63
CA GLU A 51 15.76 24.25 -10.22
C GLU A 51 17.22 24.52 -9.91
N VAL A 52 17.45 25.56 -9.11
CA VAL A 52 18.77 26.01 -8.71
C VAL A 52 19.02 25.63 -7.25
N PHE A 53 20.14 24.97 -7.00
CA PHE A 53 20.58 24.55 -5.68
C PHE A 53 21.89 25.27 -5.35
N LYS A 54 21.87 26.10 -4.32
CA LYS A 54 23.04 26.86 -3.83
C LYS A 54 23.17 26.75 -2.32
N GLY A 55 24.35 26.37 -1.86
CA GLY A 55 24.62 26.16 -0.45
C GLY A 55 23.95 24.90 0.11
N ARG A 56 24.06 24.71 1.42
CA ARG A 56 23.40 23.62 2.13
C ARG A 56 22.04 24.11 2.63
N SER A 57 20.97 23.51 2.14
CA SER A 57 19.61 23.72 2.66
C SER A 57 18.93 22.37 2.88
N ILE A 58 17.96 22.36 3.78
CA ILE A 58 17.03 21.24 3.98
C ILE A 58 15.77 21.38 3.11
N ASP A 59 15.62 22.50 2.41
CA ASP A 59 14.47 22.77 1.56
C ASP A 59 14.47 21.86 0.33
N SER A 60 13.31 21.32 0.00
CA SER A 60 13.07 20.60 -1.25
C SER A 60 12.44 21.52 -2.28
N LYS A 61 12.81 21.35 -3.55
CA LYS A 61 12.13 21.96 -4.69
C LYS A 61 11.15 20.96 -5.29
N GLN A 62 9.98 21.45 -5.72
CA GLN A 62 8.92 20.63 -6.29
C GLN A 62 8.46 21.24 -7.61
N LEU A 63 8.42 20.41 -8.65
CA LEU A 63 7.85 20.74 -9.96
C LEU A 63 6.65 19.83 -10.20
N ASP A 64 5.47 20.42 -10.35
CA ASP A 64 4.25 19.70 -10.69
C ASP A 64 3.96 19.81 -12.18
N ILE A 65 3.87 18.66 -12.86
CA ILE A 65 3.57 18.58 -14.29
C ILE A 65 2.13 18.08 -14.44
N PRO A 66 1.21 18.89 -15.01
CA PRO A 66 -0.17 18.46 -15.21
C PRO A 66 -0.28 17.23 -16.10
N MET A 67 -1.18 16.30 -15.77
CA MET A 67 -1.41 15.11 -16.60
C MET A 67 -1.86 15.45 -18.03
N SER A 68 -2.57 16.57 -18.23
CA SER A 68 -2.95 17.03 -19.58
C SER A 68 -1.72 17.26 -20.46
N TYR A 69 -0.68 17.87 -19.91
CA TYR A 69 0.58 18.09 -20.60
C TYR A 69 1.23 16.78 -21.03
N LEU A 70 1.19 15.75 -20.17
CA LEU A 70 1.71 14.41 -20.51
C LEU A 70 0.88 13.71 -21.59
N VAL A 71 -0.45 13.86 -21.55
CA VAL A 71 -1.34 13.26 -22.54
C VAL A 71 -1.16 13.92 -23.91
N ASP A 72 -0.98 15.24 -23.96
CA ASP A 72 -0.81 16.01 -25.20
C ASP A 72 0.47 15.64 -25.95
N GLN A 73 1.53 15.26 -25.22
CA GLN A 73 2.77 14.77 -25.84
C GLN A 73 2.58 13.42 -26.55
N GLY A 74 1.66 12.59 -26.06
CA GLY A 74 1.35 11.28 -26.61
C GLY A 74 2.47 10.25 -26.46
N GLY A 75 2.09 8.98 -26.32
CA GLY A 75 3.05 7.87 -26.33
C GLY A 75 3.99 7.84 -25.12
N THR A 76 5.18 7.29 -25.32
CA THR A 76 6.22 7.15 -24.30
C THR A 76 7.24 8.27 -24.47
N SER A 77 7.48 9.05 -23.41
CA SER A 77 8.47 10.13 -23.38
C SER A 77 9.56 9.83 -22.36
N ASN A 78 10.80 10.17 -22.69
CA ASN A 78 11.90 10.10 -21.73
C ASN A 78 11.82 11.25 -20.73
N LEU A 79 11.95 10.98 -19.44
CA LEU A 79 12.21 12.01 -18.43
C LEU A 79 13.73 12.21 -18.30
N ILE A 80 14.20 13.41 -18.63
CA ILE A 80 15.63 13.75 -18.62
C ILE A 80 15.87 14.74 -17.48
N LEU A 81 16.81 14.40 -16.60
CA LEU A 81 17.33 15.28 -15.55
C LEU A 81 18.79 15.62 -15.88
N ASP A 82 19.06 16.86 -16.27
CA ASP A 82 20.43 17.34 -16.54
C ASP A 82 20.92 18.18 -15.36
N LYS A 83 21.86 17.62 -14.59
CA LYS A 83 22.43 18.28 -13.41
C LYS A 83 23.78 18.89 -13.72
N GLN A 84 23.84 20.21 -13.90
CA GLN A 84 25.05 20.94 -14.23
C GLN A 84 25.61 21.68 -12.99
N GLY A 85 26.85 21.40 -12.61
CA GLY A 85 27.52 22.03 -11.45
C GLY A 85 27.96 21.04 -10.37
N ALA A 86 28.40 21.56 -9.22
CA ALA A 86 29.00 20.78 -8.13
C ALA A 86 27.96 20.35 -7.09
N GLY A 87 28.08 19.12 -6.56
CA GLY A 87 27.17 18.57 -5.56
C GLY A 87 26.32 17.42 -6.09
N ARG A 88 25.55 16.79 -5.21
CA ARG A 88 24.72 15.62 -5.50
C ARG A 88 23.25 16.01 -5.56
N LEU A 89 22.54 15.56 -6.60
CA LEU A 89 21.10 15.71 -6.70
C LEU A 89 20.43 14.47 -6.11
N TYR A 90 19.54 14.70 -5.14
CA TYR A 90 18.55 13.72 -4.71
C TYR A 90 17.20 14.14 -5.28
N TYR A 91 16.47 13.20 -5.85
CA TYR A 91 15.18 13.49 -6.46
C TYR A 91 14.21 12.34 -6.22
N ARG A 92 12.92 12.66 -6.28
CA ARG A 92 11.83 11.71 -6.28
C ARG A 92 10.90 12.05 -7.43
N ILE A 93 10.48 11.03 -8.16
CA ILE A 93 9.49 11.16 -9.23
C ILE A 93 8.25 10.43 -8.75
N GLY A 94 7.12 11.13 -8.76
CA GLY A 94 5.81 10.58 -8.44
C GLY A 94 4.83 10.88 -9.57
N MET A 95 3.96 9.93 -9.87
CA MET A 95 2.88 10.11 -10.84
C MET A 95 1.57 9.67 -10.21
N LYS A 96 0.57 10.56 -10.24
CA LYS A 96 -0.79 10.25 -9.80
C LYS A 96 -1.71 10.28 -11.01
N TYR A 97 -2.31 9.15 -11.34
CA TYR A 97 -3.12 9.00 -12.54
C TYR A 97 -4.35 8.12 -12.28
N ALA A 98 -5.38 8.32 -13.09
CA ALA A 98 -6.53 7.42 -13.19
C ALA A 98 -6.37 6.60 -14.48
N PRO A 99 -6.33 5.27 -14.41
CA PRO A 99 -6.30 4.43 -15.61
C PRO A 99 -7.56 4.64 -16.46
N LYS A 100 -7.39 4.68 -17.79
CA LYS A 100 -8.54 4.72 -18.73
C LYS A 100 -9.31 3.39 -18.76
N ASN A 101 -8.59 2.27 -18.59
CA ASN A 101 -9.19 0.95 -18.53
C ASN A 101 -9.46 0.58 -17.07
N LEU A 102 -10.72 0.24 -16.76
CA LEU A 102 -11.11 -0.23 -15.44
C LEU A 102 -10.60 -1.65 -15.16
N LYS A 103 -10.26 -2.43 -16.20
CA LYS A 103 -9.62 -3.74 -16.06
C LYS A 103 -8.12 -3.54 -15.90
N LEU A 104 -7.66 -3.68 -14.67
CA LEU A 104 -6.26 -3.59 -14.30
C LEU A 104 -5.70 -4.99 -14.07
N GLU A 105 -4.53 -5.26 -14.63
CA GLU A 105 -3.74 -6.44 -14.28
C GLU A 105 -3.18 -6.28 -12.86
N PRO A 106 -2.99 -7.37 -12.09
CA PRO A 106 -2.34 -7.31 -10.78
C PRO A 106 -0.93 -6.70 -10.90
N ALA A 107 -0.45 -6.11 -9.80
CA ALA A 107 0.88 -5.52 -9.75
C ALA A 107 1.58 -5.87 -8.43
N ASP A 108 2.88 -6.13 -8.53
CA ASP A 108 3.78 -6.38 -7.40
C ASP A 108 4.99 -5.46 -7.49
N TYR A 109 5.06 -4.51 -6.56
CA TYR A 109 6.19 -3.64 -6.32
C TYR A 109 6.63 -3.75 -4.87
N GLY A 110 6.73 -4.98 -4.35
CA GLY A 110 7.18 -5.27 -3.00
C GLY A 110 6.12 -5.86 -2.08
N PHE A 111 4.87 -5.94 -2.56
CA PHE A 111 3.80 -6.74 -1.99
C PHE A 111 3.12 -7.55 -3.09
N THR A 112 2.72 -8.78 -2.79
CA THR A 112 1.75 -9.52 -3.58
C THR A 112 0.42 -9.52 -2.84
N VAL A 113 -0.69 -9.22 -3.51
CA VAL A 113 -2.03 -9.24 -2.89
C VAL A 113 -2.95 -10.12 -3.72
N LEU A 114 -3.62 -11.05 -3.05
CA LEU A 114 -4.63 -11.94 -3.63
C LEU A 114 -5.95 -11.72 -2.90
N ARG A 115 -7.07 -11.81 -3.61
CA ARG A 115 -8.41 -11.73 -3.05
C ARG A 115 -9.22 -12.94 -3.47
N LYS A 116 -10.03 -13.47 -2.56
CA LYS A 116 -10.94 -14.58 -2.79
C LYS A 116 -12.26 -14.34 -2.05
N TYR A 117 -13.36 -14.75 -2.67
CA TYR A 117 -14.68 -14.76 -2.04
C TYR A 117 -15.10 -16.19 -1.71
N GLU A 118 -15.72 -16.37 -0.55
CA GLU A 118 -16.15 -17.67 -0.05
C GLU A 118 -17.56 -17.56 0.55
N GLY A 119 -18.46 -18.47 0.21
CA GLY A 119 -19.78 -18.53 0.85
C GLY A 119 -19.64 -18.93 2.31
N VAL A 120 -20.28 -18.19 3.22
CA VAL A 120 -20.20 -18.44 4.66
C VAL A 120 -21.20 -19.51 5.09
N ASP A 121 -22.45 -19.38 4.65
CA ASP A 121 -23.56 -20.27 5.02
C ASP A 121 -23.62 -21.50 4.12
N ASN A 122 -23.52 -21.27 2.82
CA ASN A 122 -23.43 -22.30 1.81
C ASN A 122 -22.29 -21.95 0.84
N LYS A 123 -21.37 -22.89 0.64
CA LYS A 123 -20.24 -22.71 -0.27
C LYS A 123 -20.70 -22.43 -1.71
N ASP A 124 -21.84 -22.98 -2.12
CA ASP A 124 -22.38 -22.82 -3.47
C ASP A 124 -23.05 -21.46 -3.71
N ASP A 125 -23.26 -20.64 -2.67
CA ASP A 125 -23.80 -19.29 -2.83
C ASP A 125 -22.78 -18.31 -3.43
N VAL A 126 -21.50 -18.70 -3.48
CA VAL A 126 -20.40 -17.91 -4.06
C VAL A 126 -19.61 -18.78 -5.02
N LYS A 127 -19.64 -18.45 -6.31
CA LYS A 127 -18.97 -19.22 -7.37
C LYS A 127 -18.02 -18.32 -8.15
N GLN A 128 -16.84 -18.85 -8.46
CA GLN A 128 -15.96 -18.25 -9.44
C GLN A 128 -16.25 -18.89 -10.81
N ASN A 129 -16.52 -18.05 -11.80
CA ASN A 129 -16.80 -18.45 -13.17
C ASN A 129 -15.49 -18.75 -13.92
N ALA A 130 -15.60 -19.41 -15.08
CA ALA A 130 -14.44 -19.80 -15.88
C ALA A 130 -13.63 -18.61 -16.42
N ASP A 131 -14.25 -17.43 -16.54
CA ASP A 131 -13.61 -16.18 -16.94
C ASP A 131 -12.96 -15.40 -15.77
N GLY A 132 -13.01 -15.97 -14.55
CA GLY A 132 -12.49 -15.38 -13.33
C GLY A 132 -13.46 -14.44 -12.60
N SER A 133 -14.60 -14.09 -13.21
CA SER A 133 -15.65 -13.31 -12.53
C SER A 133 -16.33 -14.12 -11.43
N TRP A 134 -17.05 -13.43 -10.54
CA TRP A 134 -17.72 -14.05 -9.41
C TRP A 134 -19.24 -13.89 -9.52
N THR A 135 -19.97 -14.96 -9.20
CA THR A 135 -21.41 -14.95 -9.03
C THR A 135 -21.74 -15.21 -7.57
N ILE A 136 -22.55 -14.34 -6.99
CA ILE A 136 -22.91 -14.34 -5.58
C ILE A 136 -24.43 -14.29 -5.47
N LYS A 137 -25.01 -15.20 -4.68
CA LYS A 137 -26.44 -15.20 -4.42
C LYS A 137 -26.86 -14.00 -3.55
N ALA A 138 -27.92 -13.30 -3.94
CA ALA A 138 -28.49 -12.22 -3.15
C ALA A 138 -28.91 -12.70 -1.75
N GLY A 139 -28.60 -11.90 -0.74
CA GLY A 139 -28.79 -12.20 0.68
C GLY A 139 -27.71 -13.09 1.30
N ALA A 140 -26.83 -13.71 0.50
CA ALA A 140 -25.80 -14.58 1.04
C ALA A 140 -24.72 -13.79 1.79
N ARG A 141 -24.18 -14.42 2.85
CA ARG A 141 -22.99 -13.94 3.53
C ARG A 141 -21.75 -14.45 2.81
N VAL A 142 -20.86 -13.52 2.51
CA VAL A 142 -19.64 -13.72 1.73
C VAL A 142 -18.45 -13.36 2.60
N ARG A 143 -17.56 -14.32 2.81
CA ARG A 143 -16.26 -14.07 3.41
C ARG A 143 -15.32 -13.60 2.33
N VAL A 144 -14.78 -12.40 2.52
CA VAL A 144 -13.71 -11.85 1.70
C VAL A 144 -12.39 -12.20 2.38
N ARG A 145 -11.51 -12.88 1.65
CA ARG A 145 -10.18 -13.28 2.12
C ARG A 145 -9.13 -12.60 1.26
N LEU A 146 -8.34 -11.75 1.90
CA LEU A 146 -7.13 -11.17 1.33
C LEU A 146 -5.92 -11.94 1.83
N THR A 147 -5.05 -12.32 0.92
CA THR A 147 -3.71 -12.85 1.24
C THR A 147 -2.68 -11.86 0.74
N MET A 148 -1.93 -11.28 1.67
CA MET A 148 -0.86 -10.33 1.43
C MET A 148 0.49 -11.01 1.68
N VAL A 149 1.40 -10.94 0.72
CA VAL A 149 2.77 -11.42 0.84
C VAL A 149 3.71 -10.22 0.89
N ALA A 150 4.53 -10.13 1.94
CA ALA A 150 5.61 -9.16 2.06
C ALA A 150 6.95 -9.89 1.95
N GLN A 151 7.75 -9.54 0.94
CA GLN A 151 9.05 -10.20 0.69
C GLN A 151 10.16 -9.74 1.65
N ALA A 152 9.98 -8.58 2.27
CA ALA A 152 10.90 -7.97 3.20
C ALA A 152 10.10 -7.26 4.30
N ARG A 153 10.77 -6.88 5.38
CA ARG A 153 10.19 -6.05 6.43
C ARG A 153 9.72 -4.70 5.87
N ARG A 154 8.49 -4.32 6.20
CA ARG A 154 7.78 -3.10 5.76
C ARG A 154 7.34 -2.24 6.94
N TYR A 155 7.23 -0.95 6.71
CA TYR A 155 6.83 0.03 7.74
C TYR A 155 5.59 0.80 7.32
N HIS A 156 4.73 1.10 8.29
CA HIS A 156 3.49 1.87 8.08
C HIS A 156 2.66 1.31 6.92
N VAL A 157 2.30 0.03 7.02
CA VAL A 157 1.57 -0.69 5.98
C VAL A 157 0.08 -0.44 6.11
N ALA A 158 -0.56 -0.13 4.99
CA ALA A 158 -2.00 -0.10 4.84
C ALA A 158 -2.43 -1.17 3.84
N LEU A 159 -3.35 -2.06 4.24
CA LEU A 159 -4.08 -2.97 3.37
C LEU A 159 -5.51 -2.46 3.22
N VAL A 160 -5.91 -2.13 2.00
CA VAL A 160 -7.21 -1.56 1.69
C VAL A 160 -7.90 -2.41 0.62
N ASP A 161 -9.12 -2.83 0.89
CA ASP A 161 -9.98 -3.54 -0.07
C ASP A 161 -11.26 -2.76 -0.29
N ASN A 162 -11.43 -2.27 -1.52
CA ASN A 162 -12.63 -1.56 -1.92
C ASN A 162 -13.70 -2.58 -2.27
N LEU A 163 -14.88 -2.44 -1.68
CA LEU A 163 -15.98 -3.36 -1.90
C LEU A 163 -16.68 -3.08 -3.24
N PRO A 164 -17.21 -4.12 -3.90
CA PRO A 164 -18.20 -3.91 -4.94
C PRO A 164 -19.50 -3.40 -4.33
N ALA A 165 -20.18 -2.50 -5.03
CA ALA A 165 -21.36 -1.80 -4.50
C ALA A 165 -22.55 -2.73 -4.12
N GLY A 166 -22.57 -3.98 -4.60
CA GLY A 166 -23.58 -4.97 -4.20
C GLY A 166 -23.30 -5.68 -2.87
N LEU A 167 -22.15 -5.42 -2.23
CA LEU A 167 -21.75 -6.03 -0.96
C LEU A 167 -21.65 -4.99 0.15
N GLU A 168 -22.13 -5.33 1.34
CA GLU A 168 -22.05 -4.50 2.55
C GLU A 168 -21.33 -5.25 3.67
N ILE A 169 -20.37 -4.60 4.34
CA ILE A 169 -19.60 -5.25 5.41
C ILE A 169 -20.49 -5.48 6.64
N LEU A 170 -20.41 -6.68 7.22
CA LEU A 170 -20.94 -6.96 8.54
C LEU A 170 -19.92 -6.54 9.60
N ASN A 171 -20.13 -5.39 10.25
CA ASN A 171 -19.22 -4.86 11.26
C ASN A 171 -19.48 -5.48 12.65
N PRO A 172 -18.63 -6.39 13.17
CA PRO A 172 -18.84 -7.04 14.45
C PRO A 172 -18.76 -6.08 15.66
N GLY A 173 -18.29 -4.85 15.48
CA GLY A 173 -18.25 -3.83 16.52
C GLY A 173 -19.61 -3.16 16.80
N LEU A 174 -20.63 -3.41 15.99
CA LEU A 174 -21.97 -2.86 16.19
C LEU A 174 -22.86 -3.86 16.95
N ALA A 175 -23.58 -3.37 17.95
CA ALA A 175 -24.38 -4.18 18.87
C ALA A 175 -25.51 -4.99 18.19
N VAL A 176 -25.95 -4.57 17.01
CA VAL A 176 -27.07 -5.18 16.26
C VAL A 176 -26.61 -5.99 15.05
N THR A 177 -25.29 -6.14 14.86
CA THR A 177 -24.77 -6.97 13.77
C THR A 177 -24.97 -8.44 14.09
N GLU A 178 -25.38 -9.19 13.07
CA GLU A 178 -25.58 -10.62 13.17
C GLU A 178 -24.29 -11.38 13.53
N ALA A 179 -24.44 -12.55 14.18
CA ALA A 179 -23.30 -13.36 14.56
C ALA A 179 -22.58 -13.91 13.32
N ILE A 180 -21.27 -13.65 13.24
CA ILE A 180 -20.39 -14.12 12.17
C ILE A 180 -19.81 -15.48 12.55
N PRO A 181 -19.98 -16.55 11.73
CA PRO A 181 -19.37 -17.84 12.00
C PRO A 181 -17.85 -17.79 12.03
N THR A 182 -17.25 -18.56 12.94
CA THR A 182 -15.80 -18.66 13.11
C THR A 182 -15.13 -19.16 11.82
N ASP A 183 -13.99 -18.58 11.45
CA ASP A 183 -13.19 -18.99 10.31
C ASP A 183 -11.96 -19.77 10.77
N THR A 184 -11.89 -21.06 10.46
CA THR A 184 -10.72 -21.91 10.75
C THR A 184 -9.46 -21.48 10.00
N GLY A 185 -9.62 -20.79 8.86
CA GLY A 185 -8.51 -20.23 8.09
C GLY A 185 -8.24 -18.76 8.37
N GLY A 186 -8.81 -18.19 9.44
CA GLY A 186 -9.00 -16.75 9.71
C GLY A 186 -7.78 -15.84 9.59
N ASN A 187 -7.88 -14.64 10.19
CA ASN A 187 -6.76 -13.69 10.19
C ASN A 187 -5.47 -14.35 10.67
N THR A 188 -4.34 -14.04 10.01
CA THR A 188 -3.04 -14.56 10.47
C THR A 188 -2.80 -14.12 11.90
N GLY A 189 -2.74 -15.13 12.78
CA GLY A 189 -2.52 -14.96 14.20
C GLY A 189 -1.09 -14.56 14.53
N VAL A 190 -0.91 -13.82 15.64
CA VAL A 190 0.41 -13.53 16.19
C VAL A 190 0.68 -14.53 17.31
N LEU A 191 1.40 -15.61 17.00
CA LEU A 191 1.47 -16.79 17.89
C LEU A 191 2.70 -16.82 18.83
N GLU A 192 3.81 -16.11 18.55
CA GLU A 192 5.04 -16.28 19.36
C GLU A 192 6.02 -15.09 19.35
N VAL A 193 6.59 -14.76 20.52
CA VAL A 193 7.63 -13.71 20.73
C VAL A 193 8.86 -13.91 19.83
N GLY A 194 8.99 -13.10 18.77
CA GLY A 194 10.18 -13.05 17.92
C GLY A 194 10.18 -13.98 16.69
N SER A 195 9.04 -14.57 16.31
CA SER A 195 8.92 -15.31 15.04
C SER A 195 8.76 -14.37 13.83
N ARG A 196 8.94 -14.88 12.60
CA ARG A 196 8.74 -14.10 11.35
C ARG A 196 7.32 -13.54 11.21
N SER A 197 6.35 -14.09 11.94
CA SER A 197 4.99 -13.54 12.04
C SER A 197 4.85 -12.47 13.13
N MET A 198 5.95 -12.01 13.76
CA MET A 198 5.87 -11.33 15.03
C MET A 198 6.71 -10.06 15.15
N GLY A 199 6.00 -8.95 15.33
CA GLY A 199 6.54 -7.68 15.84
C GLY A 199 7.37 -7.92 17.09
N ARG A 200 8.66 -7.56 17.04
CA ARG A 200 9.56 -7.69 18.18
C ARG A 200 9.01 -6.85 19.33
N ASN A 201 8.81 -7.50 20.49
CA ASN A 201 8.82 -6.89 21.82
C ASN A 201 7.62 -6.12 22.39
N TYR A 202 6.36 -6.32 21.96
CA TYR A 202 5.30 -5.52 22.63
C TYR A 202 3.94 -6.14 23.00
N TYR A 203 3.38 -7.17 22.35
CA TYR A 203 1.95 -7.46 22.60
C TYR A 203 1.54 -8.95 22.56
N TRP A 204 1.56 -9.62 23.71
CA TRP A 204 0.99 -10.97 23.92
C TRP A 204 -0.55 -11.03 23.88
N TRP A 205 -1.22 -9.86 23.81
CA TRP A 205 -2.68 -9.74 23.69
C TRP A 205 -3.17 -9.47 22.26
N ARG A 206 -2.27 -9.36 21.28
CA ARG A 206 -2.66 -9.13 19.89
C ARG A 206 -2.90 -10.44 19.17
N GLN A 207 -4.16 -10.68 18.81
CA GLN A 207 -4.54 -11.87 18.06
C GLN A 207 -4.31 -11.74 16.55
N ASN A 208 -4.15 -10.53 16.01
CA ASN A 208 -4.03 -10.27 14.57
C ASN A 208 -2.73 -9.54 14.22
N TRP A 209 -2.26 -9.68 12.99
CA TRP A 209 -1.07 -8.99 12.47
C TRP A 209 -1.22 -7.47 12.34
N PHE A 210 -2.45 -6.97 12.24
CA PHE A 210 -2.77 -5.55 12.15
C PHE A 210 -3.07 -4.93 13.52
N GLU A 211 -2.81 -3.63 13.64
CA GLU A 211 -2.98 -2.84 14.86
C GLU A 211 -4.34 -2.14 14.91
N HIS A 212 -4.85 -1.80 13.73
CA HIS A 212 -6.11 -1.08 13.57
C HIS A 212 -6.84 -1.60 12.35
N GLN A 213 -8.17 -1.66 12.45
CA GLN A 213 -9.08 -2.07 11.39
C GLN A 213 -10.23 -1.07 11.33
N ASN A 214 -10.59 -0.67 10.10
CA ASN A 214 -11.78 0.11 9.84
C ASN A 214 -12.68 -0.61 8.84
N PHE A 215 -13.96 -0.62 9.14
CA PHE A 215 -15.01 -0.96 8.19
C PHE A 215 -15.76 0.31 7.85
N ARG A 216 -15.69 0.69 6.57
CA ARG A 216 -16.43 1.79 5.96
C ARG A 216 -17.46 1.21 5.01
N ASP A 217 -18.38 2.04 4.53
CA ASP A 217 -19.43 1.61 3.61
C ASP A 217 -18.84 1.04 2.31
N GLU A 218 -17.76 1.66 1.82
CA GLU A 218 -17.14 1.38 0.53
C GLU A 218 -15.87 0.52 0.60
N ARG A 219 -15.32 0.26 1.79
CA ARG A 219 -14.04 -0.46 1.93
C ARG A 219 -13.76 -1.02 3.32
N ALA A 220 -12.93 -2.07 3.36
CA ALA A 220 -12.27 -2.56 4.55
C ALA A 220 -10.79 -2.09 4.57
N GLU A 221 -10.32 -1.66 5.73
CA GLU A 221 -8.95 -1.18 5.91
C GLU A 221 -8.29 -1.90 7.09
N ALA A 222 -7.02 -2.28 6.95
CA ALA A 222 -6.18 -2.80 8.02
C ALA A 222 -4.80 -2.13 8.01
N PHE A 223 -4.34 -1.69 9.19
CA PHE A 223 -3.11 -0.90 9.32
C PHE A 223 -2.14 -1.53 10.31
N THR A 224 -0.85 -1.42 10.03
CA THR A 224 0.21 -1.74 10.98
C THR A 224 1.43 -0.84 10.85
N GLY A 225 2.02 -0.41 11.96
CA GLY A 225 3.27 0.34 11.96
C GLY A 225 4.48 -0.48 11.49
N LEU A 226 4.45 -1.81 11.66
CA LEU A 226 5.54 -2.71 11.29
C LEU A 226 4.99 -4.06 10.83
N LEU A 227 5.43 -4.50 9.66
CA LEU A 227 5.13 -5.82 9.10
C LEU A 227 6.45 -6.51 8.75
N TRP A 228 6.63 -7.76 9.16
CA TRP A 228 7.80 -8.55 8.78
C TRP A 228 7.59 -9.21 7.41
N GLU A 229 8.63 -9.84 6.89
CA GLU A 229 8.49 -10.70 5.73
C GLU A 229 7.63 -11.93 6.05
N GLY A 230 6.68 -12.26 5.18
CA GLY A 230 5.75 -13.37 5.42
C GLY A 230 4.47 -13.29 4.61
N VAL A 231 3.55 -14.21 4.93
CA VAL A 231 2.23 -14.32 4.32
C VAL A 231 1.18 -14.01 5.39
N TYR A 232 0.31 -13.05 5.09
CA TYR A 232 -0.68 -12.52 6.02
C TYR A 232 -2.09 -12.63 5.43
N ASN A 233 -2.98 -13.29 6.14
CA ASN A 233 -4.40 -13.37 5.82
C ASN A 233 -5.16 -12.26 6.56
N TYR A 234 -6.07 -11.62 5.84
CA TYR A 234 -7.04 -10.69 6.38
C TYR A 234 -8.43 -11.08 5.85
N THR A 235 -9.35 -11.31 6.77
CA THR A 235 -10.69 -11.80 6.49
C THR A 235 -11.74 -10.93 7.14
N TYR A 236 -12.80 -10.66 6.39
CA TYR A 236 -14.02 -10.06 6.92
C TYR A 236 -15.22 -10.65 6.18
N VAL A 237 -16.42 -10.44 6.72
CA VAL A 237 -17.66 -10.92 6.12
C VAL A 237 -18.47 -9.73 5.62
N ALA A 238 -18.99 -9.85 4.42
CA ALA A 238 -19.95 -8.94 3.83
C ALA A 238 -21.23 -9.70 3.48
N ARG A 239 -22.33 -8.99 3.30
CA ARG A 239 -23.61 -9.51 2.83
C ARG A 239 -23.88 -8.99 1.43
N ALA A 240 -24.34 -9.85 0.53
CA ALA A 240 -24.80 -9.44 -0.79
C ALA A 240 -26.20 -8.85 -0.69
N THR A 241 -26.35 -7.53 -0.90
CA THR A 241 -27.62 -6.83 -0.68
C THR A 241 -28.32 -6.48 -1.99
N THR A 242 -27.61 -5.84 -2.91
CA THR A 242 -28.20 -5.30 -4.14
C THR A 242 -27.86 -6.16 -5.35
N PRO A 243 -28.86 -6.79 -6.02
CA PRO A 243 -28.64 -7.51 -7.28
C PRO A 243 -28.10 -6.59 -8.38
N GLY A 244 -27.16 -7.09 -9.18
CA GLY A 244 -26.52 -6.31 -10.23
C GLY A 244 -25.15 -6.84 -10.65
N GLN A 245 -24.50 -6.12 -11.56
CA GLN A 245 -23.13 -6.39 -11.98
C GLN A 245 -22.23 -5.23 -11.56
N PHE A 246 -21.15 -5.55 -10.86
CA PHE A 246 -20.27 -4.58 -10.23
C PHE A 246 -18.82 -4.83 -10.62
N VAL A 247 -18.13 -3.74 -10.97
CA VAL A 247 -16.67 -3.74 -11.05
C VAL A 247 -16.14 -3.71 -9.62
N VAL A 248 -15.20 -4.61 -9.31
CA VAL A 248 -14.52 -4.57 -8.02
C VAL A 248 -13.15 -3.93 -8.19
N PRO A 249 -12.90 -2.76 -7.57
CA PRO A 249 -11.59 -2.16 -7.62
C PRO A 249 -10.54 -3.10 -7.01
N PRO A 250 -9.26 -3.02 -7.44
CA PRO A 250 -8.21 -3.80 -6.84
C PRO A 250 -8.06 -3.57 -5.33
N ALA A 251 -7.89 -4.66 -4.58
CA ALA A 251 -7.36 -4.57 -3.22
C ALA A 251 -5.88 -4.17 -3.31
N LYS A 252 -5.43 -3.29 -2.41
CA LYS A 252 -4.08 -2.72 -2.43
C LYS A 252 -3.43 -2.77 -1.06
N ALA A 253 -2.19 -3.25 -1.01
CA ALA A 253 -1.28 -3.09 0.11
C ALA A 253 -0.19 -2.09 -0.25
N GLU A 254 0.16 -1.16 0.64
CA GLU A 254 1.25 -0.22 0.41
C GLU A 254 1.93 0.25 1.69
N GLU A 255 3.18 0.70 1.59
CA GLU A 255 3.78 1.55 2.61
C GLU A 255 3.26 2.98 2.47
N MET A 256 2.59 3.49 3.50
CA MET A 256 1.94 4.81 3.47
C MET A 256 2.89 5.98 3.14
N TYR A 257 4.17 5.84 3.50
CA TYR A 257 5.19 6.87 3.31
C TYR A 257 6.17 6.56 2.17
N HIS A 258 6.11 5.36 1.59
CA HIS A 258 6.82 4.95 0.38
C HIS A 258 5.84 4.31 -0.61
N PRO A 259 4.88 5.08 -1.18
CA PRO A 259 3.84 4.58 -2.09
C PRO A 259 4.37 3.87 -3.35
N GLU A 260 5.65 4.01 -3.69
CA GLU A 260 6.31 3.18 -4.71
C GLU A 260 6.42 1.70 -4.32
N THR A 261 6.39 1.39 -3.02
CA THR A 261 6.34 0.05 -2.47
C THR A 261 4.89 -0.34 -2.22
N PHE A 262 4.29 -1.03 -3.19
CA PHE A 262 2.90 -1.46 -3.11
C PHE A 262 2.67 -2.77 -3.84
N GLY A 263 1.51 -3.35 -3.62
CA GLY A 263 0.99 -4.49 -4.35
C GLY A 263 -0.51 -4.36 -4.48
N ARG A 264 -1.07 -4.83 -5.59
CA ARG A 264 -2.51 -4.84 -5.76
C ARG A 264 -2.99 -6.03 -6.57
N THR A 265 -4.22 -6.44 -6.31
CA THR A 265 -4.90 -7.44 -7.15
C THR A 265 -5.14 -6.88 -8.56
N GLY A 266 -5.63 -7.75 -9.44
CA GLY A 266 -6.33 -7.29 -10.63
C GLY A 266 -7.71 -6.72 -10.29
N THR A 267 -8.37 -6.16 -11.29
CA THR A 267 -9.80 -5.84 -11.22
C THR A 267 -10.61 -7.14 -11.30
N ASP A 268 -11.53 -7.33 -10.36
CA ASP A 268 -12.51 -8.42 -10.44
C ASP A 268 -13.87 -7.89 -10.92
N PHE A 269 -14.75 -8.81 -11.32
CA PHE A 269 -16.15 -8.52 -11.61
C PHE A 269 -17.02 -9.42 -10.75
N VAL A 270 -18.03 -8.84 -10.10
CA VAL A 270 -18.98 -9.55 -9.24
C VAL A 270 -20.38 -9.34 -9.79
N ARG A 271 -21.14 -10.43 -9.94
CA ARG A 271 -22.56 -10.44 -10.20
C ARG A 271 -23.28 -10.89 -8.93
N VAL A 272 -24.25 -10.10 -8.50
CA VAL A 272 -25.20 -10.46 -7.43
C VAL A 272 -26.54 -10.81 -8.08
N GLU A 273 -27.07 -12.01 -7.81
CA GLU A 273 -28.33 -12.51 -8.38
C GLU A 273 -29.21 -13.27 -7.39
#